data_AF-A0A5N8URV7-F1
#
_entry.id   AF-A0A5N8URV7-F1
#
_cell.length_a   1.000
_cell.length_b   1.000
_cell.length_c   1.000
_cell.angle_alpha   90.00
_cell.angle_beta   90.00
_cell.angle_gamma   90.00
#
_symmetry.space_group_name_H-M   'P 1'
#
loop_
_entity.id
_entity.type
_entity.pdbx_description
1 polymer ?
#
loop_
_entity_poly.entity_id
_entity_poly.type
_entity_poly.pdbx_seq_one_letter_code
_entity_poly.pdbx_strand_id
1 'polypeptide(L)'
;MAYEALADNFQDGDVIYGLDVPRAVALQMLKSRYVNRTQPIINVYCCGLFSSTTTKRYIIIQNDLTNAVWNPSLPGRYSSNKSINSELVDGQRGIAFKNFLGNHPNYNVASRLDLEIDLVKRSKNAWQRTSKSGLEFHVKSKGTVHFIITNLQIDAVVSKVGYGESITSAELRWLYRHKNVQDVIGHVKFYVADKEVLYRDVFNNPAWETYTSSKTYGSDWKVTTISKMIDLVKNRRC
;
A
#
# COMPACT_ATOMS: atom_id res chain seq x y z
N MET A 1 -19.04 16.38 -3.29
CA MET A 1 -19.03 14.96 -3.76
C MET A 1 -18.06 14.16 -2.90
N ALA A 2 -18.24 12.84 -2.75
CA ALA A 2 -17.27 12.02 -2.00
C ALA A 2 -15.85 12.20 -2.59
N TYR A 3 -14.85 12.42 -1.74
CA TYR A 3 -13.44 12.62 -2.08
C TYR A 3 -13.01 14.01 -2.62
N GLU A 4 -13.84 15.06 -2.59
CA GLU A 4 -13.42 16.40 -3.05
C GLU A 4 -12.28 16.98 -2.19
N ALA A 5 -12.45 16.97 -0.86
CA ALA A 5 -11.44 17.49 0.07
C ALA A 5 -10.22 16.56 0.20
N LEU A 6 -10.31 15.33 -0.31
CA LEU A 6 -9.17 14.41 -0.32
C LEU A 6 -7.99 15.02 -1.07
N ALA A 7 -8.25 15.68 -2.21
CA ALA A 7 -7.21 16.30 -3.03
C ALA A 7 -6.42 17.38 -2.28
N ASP A 8 -7.04 18.07 -1.32
CA ASP A 8 -6.36 19.14 -0.58
C ASP A 8 -5.34 18.55 0.43
N ASN A 9 -5.47 17.27 0.78
CA ASN A 9 -4.56 16.57 1.68
C ASN A 9 -3.36 15.89 0.99
N PHE A 10 -3.36 15.80 -0.35
CA PHE A 10 -2.30 15.15 -1.13
C PHE A 10 -1.12 16.09 -1.39
N GLN A 11 0.09 15.56 -1.25
CA GLN A 11 1.35 16.18 -1.63
C GLN A 11 2.03 15.41 -2.77
N ASP A 12 3.06 16.02 -3.36
CA ASP A 12 3.82 15.39 -4.44
C ASP A 12 4.55 14.15 -3.94
N GLY A 13 4.34 13.04 -4.66
CA GLY A 13 4.95 11.75 -4.32
C GLY A 13 4.20 10.97 -3.25
N ASP A 14 3.03 11.43 -2.82
CA ASP A 14 2.14 10.64 -1.97
C ASP A 14 1.57 9.44 -2.73
N VAL A 15 1.23 8.38 -1.99
CA VAL A 15 0.72 7.13 -2.55
C VAL A 15 -0.70 6.84 -2.08
N ILE A 16 -1.52 6.29 -2.96
CA ILE A 16 -2.90 5.91 -2.67
C ILE A 16 -3.12 4.39 -2.65
N TYR A 17 -3.79 3.94 -1.60
CA TYR A 17 -4.19 2.56 -1.34
C TYR A 17 -5.69 2.48 -1.07
N GLY A 18 -6.27 1.28 -1.16
CA GLY A 18 -7.68 1.04 -0.89
C GLY A 18 -8.33 0.05 -1.86
N LEU A 19 -9.62 -0.18 -1.67
CA LEU A 19 -10.43 -1.03 -2.55
C LEU A 19 -10.53 -0.42 -3.96
N ASP A 20 -10.54 -1.26 -4.99
CA ASP A 20 -10.48 -0.80 -6.39
C ASP A 20 -11.56 0.22 -6.74
N VAL A 21 -12.83 -0.03 -6.40
CA VAL A 21 -13.95 0.86 -6.73
C VAL A 21 -13.86 2.21 -5.97
N PRO A 22 -13.78 2.24 -4.62
CA PRO A 22 -13.57 3.49 -3.89
C PRO A 22 -12.32 4.27 -4.32
N ARG A 23 -11.20 3.58 -4.56
CA ARG A 23 -9.96 4.20 -5.02
C ARG A 23 -10.11 4.79 -6.42
N ALA A 24 -10.82 4.13 -7.34
CA ALA A 24 -11.08 4.65 -8.67
C ALA A 24 -11.89 5.96 -8.63
N VAL A 25 -12.91 6.03 -7.77
CA VAL A 25 -13.69 7.27 -7.56
C VAL A 25 -12.80 8.38 -7.01
N ALA A 26 -11.98 8.08 -6.00
CA ALA A 26 -11.03 9.05 -5.46
C ALA A 26 -10.03 9.56 -6.51
N LEU A 27 -9.48 8.66 -7.33
CA LEU A 27 -8.56 9.01 -8.42
C LEU A 27 -9.21 9.91 -9.48
N GLN A 28 -10.49 9.69 -9.80
CA GLN A 28 -11.23 10.55 -10.72
C GLN A 28 -11.36 11.98 -10.17
N MET A 29 -11.66 12.11 -8.87
CA MET A 29 -11.76 13.40 -8.20
C MET A 29 -10.40 14.10 -8.04
N LEU A 30 -9.34 13.34 -7.77
CA LEU A 30 -7.98 13.86 -7.74
C LEU A 30 -7.56 14.45 -9.10
N LYS A 31 -7.92 13.76 -10.19
CA LYS A 31 -7.65 14.21 -11.56
C LYS A 31 -8.36 15.53 -11.89
N SER A 32 -9.59 15.75 -11.40
CA SER A 32 -10.30 17.03 -11.61
C SER A 32 -9.70 18.19 -10.83
N ARG A 33 -8.85 17.91 -9.84
CA ARG A 33 -8.14 18.88 -8.98
C ARG A 33 -6.64 18.96 -9.30
N TYR A 34 -6.28 18.67 -10.55
CA TYR A 34 -4.90 18.71 -11.05
C TYR A 34 -3.92 17.76 -10.36
N VAL A 35 -4.38 16.74 -9.64
CA VAL A 35 -3.51 15.66 -9.16
C VAL A 35 -3.48 14.58 -10.23
N ASN A 36 -2.32 14.34 -10.85
CA ASN A 36 -2.19 13.47 -12.02
C ASN A 36 -1.09 12.42 -11.84
N ARG A 37 -1.36 11.22 -12.36
CA ARG A 37 -0.46 10.06 -12.33
C ARG A 37 0.51 9.98 -13.52
N THR A 38 0.33 10.78 -14.58
CA THR A 38 1.08 10.60 -15.84
C THR A 38 2.03 11.72 -16.22
N GLN A 39 1.99 12.89 -15.57
CA GLN A 39 2.89 14.00 -15.88
C GLN A 39 3.17 14.84 -14.63
N PRO A 40 4.44 15.03 -14.24
CA PRO A 40 4.83 16.15 -13.39
C PRO A 40 4.83 17.43 -14.24
N ILE A 41 4.61 18.60 -13.63
CA ILE A 41 4.62 19.85 -14.40
C ILE A 41 6.02 20.34 -14.66
N ILE A 42 6.27 20.74 -15.91
CA ILE A 42 7.31 21.66 -16.30
C ILE A 42 6.62 22.91 -16.90
N ASN A 43 6.97 24.09 -16.38
CA ASN A 43 6.51 25.37 -16.88
C ASN A 43 6.95 25.58 -18.33
N VAL A 44 6.04 26.00 -19.21
CA VAL A 44 6.41 26.56 -20.52
C VAL A 44 5.96 28.01 -20.53
N TYR A 45 6.95 28.91 -20.56
CA TYR A 45 6.72 30.34 -20.77
C TYR A 45 6.30 30.55 -22.22
N CYS A 46 5.10 31.08 -22.44
CA CYS A 46 4.75 31.70 -23.70
C CYS A 46 4.39 33.16 -23.43
N CYS A 47 5.32 34.05 -23.80
CA CYS A 47 5.09 35.44 -24.19
C CYS A 47 4.15 36.28 -23.29
N GLY A 48 4.68 36.81 -22.20
CA GLY A 48 4.58 38.24 -21.89
C GLY A 48 3.39 38.79 -21.10
N LEU A 49 2.19 38.23 -21.10
CA LEU A 49 1.05 38.86 -20.41
C LEU A 49 0.17 37.82 -19.70
N PHE A 50 0.31 37.76 -18.37
CA PHE A 50 -0.40 36.93 -17.39
C PHE A 50 -0.20 35.41 -17.52
N SER A 51 0.78 34.86 -16.80
CA SER A 51 0.88 33.42 -16.55
C SER A 51 0.11 33.04 -15.29
N SER A 52 -0.90 32.17 -15.39
CA SER A 52 -1.41 31.41 -14.25
C SER A 52 -0.68 30.06 -14.21
N THR A 53 0.19 29.88 -13.22
CA THR A 53 0.91 28.63 -12.99
C THR A 53 0.04 27.70 -12.15
N THR A 54 -0.49 26.63 -12.76
CA THR A 54 -1.24 25.59 -12.02
C THR A 54 -0.35 24.37 -11.87
N THR A 55 0.31 24.18 -10.72
CA THR A 55 1.12 22.99 -10.41
C THR A 55 0.22 21.75 -10.33
N LYS A 56 0.40 20.78 -11.24
CA LYS A 56 -0.20 19.44 -11.14
C LYS A 56 0.64 18.63 -10.18
N ARG A 57 -0.03 18.07 -9.18
CA ARG A 57 0.63 17.22 -8.20
C ARG A 57 0.75 15.80 -8.72
N TYR A 58 1.88 15.15 -8.46
CA TYR A 58 2.10 13.76 -8.89
C TYR A 58 1.67 12.78 -7.80
N ILE A 59 0.71 11.91 -8.11
CA ILE A 59 0.26 10.84 -7.21
C ILE A 59 0.74 9.48 -7.69
N ILE A 60 1.16 8.66 -6.74
CA ILE A 60 1.57 7.29 -6.99
C ILE A 60 0.43 6.34 -6.68
N ILE A 61 0.23 5.37 -7.56
CA ILE A 61 -0.66 4.24 -7.33
C ILE A 61 0.23 3.01 -7.15
N GLN A 62 0.09 2.30 -6.03
CA GLN A 62 0.93 1.14 -5.76
C GLN A 62 0.85 0.07 -6.86
N ASN A 63 -0.31 -0.10 -7.49
CA ASN A 63 -0.48 -1.05 -8.59
C ASN A 63 0.40 -0.69 -9.80
N ASP A 64 0.51 0.60 -10.14
CA ASP A 64 1.34 1.06 -11.26
C ASP A 64 2.82 0.78 -10.97
N LEU A 65 3.26 1.09 -9.73
CA LEU A 65 4.62 0.79 -9.27
C LEU A 65 4.93 -0.72 -9.29
N THR A 66 3.96 -1.54 -8.88
CA THR A 66 4.10 -3.00 -8.84
C THR A 66 4.18 -3.59 -10.24
N ASN A 67 3.28 -3.18 -11.14
CA ASN A 67 3.25 -3.62 -12.54
C ASN A 67 4.57 -3.30 -13.25
N ALA A 68 5.12 -2.10 -13.03
CA ALA A 68 6.37 -1.69 -13.65
C ALA A 68 7.58 -2.51 -13.18
N VAL A 69 7.57 -2.96 -11.92
CA VAL A 69 8.70 -3.66 -11.30
C VAL A 69 8.63 -5.18 -11.50
N TRP A 70 7.44 -5.76 -11.56
CA TRP A 70 7.26 -7.21 -11.61
C TRP A 70 6.04 -7.62 -12.44
N ASN A 71 6.21 -8.68 -13.24
CA ASN A 71 5.18 -9.22 -14.11
C ASN A 71 4.81 -10.65 -13.72
N PRO A 72 3.53 -10.96 -13.45
CA PRO A 72 3.08 -12.32 -13.09
C PRO A 72 3.33 -13.37 -14.19
N SER A 73 3.41 -12.96 -15.46
CA SER A 73 3.75 -13.84 -16.58
C SER A 73 5.24 -14.23 -16.59
N LEU A 74 6.11 -13.46 -15.93
CA LEU A 74 7.55 -13.72 -15.80
C LEU A 74 7.98 -13.69 -14.32
N PRO A 75 7.41 -14.54 -13.46
CA PRO A 75 7.38 -14.29 -12.02
C PRO A 75 8.74 -14.45 -11.35
N GLY A 76 9.68 -15.17 -11.97
CA GLY A 76 11.03 -15.43 -11.46
C GLY A 76 12.05 -14.31 -11.70
N ARG A 77 11.65 -13.16 -12.25
CA ARG A 77 12.56 -12.02 -12.47
C ARG A 77 11.84 -10.68 -12.33
N TYR A 78 12.63 -9.65 -12.01
CA TYR A 78 12.17 -8.26 -12.01
C TYR A 78 12.44 -7.56 -13.34
N SER A 79 11.69 -6.50 -13.61
CA SER A 79 11.88 -5.64 -14.78
C SER A 79 13.25 -4.94 -14.78
N SER A 80 13.76 -4.65 -15.98
CA SER A 80 14.99 -3.89 -16.16
C SER A 80 14.78 -2.42 -15.75
N ASN A 81 15.86 -1.72 -15.37
CA ASN A 81 15.78 -0.27 -15.07
C ASN A 81 15.26 0.52 -16.27
N LYS A 82 15.62 0.10 -17.50
CA LYS A 82 15.14 0.72 -18.74
C LYS A 82 13.62 0.59 -18.88
N SER A 83 13.05 -0.60 -18.64
CA SER A 83 11.59 -0.81 -18.69
C SER A 83 10.87 0.04 -17.65
N ILE A 84 11.38 0.03 -16.41
CA ILE A 84 10.80 0.80 -15.31
C ILE A 84 10.77 2.30 -15.64
N ASN A 85 11.90 2.85 -16.13
CA ASN A 85 11.99 4.26 -16.52
C ASN A 85 11.10 4.63 -17.73
N SER A 86 10.77 3.67 -18.60
CA SER A 86 9.83 3.92 -19.70
C SER A 86 8.36 3.84 -19.28
N GLU A 87 8.06 3.12 -18.19
CA GLU A 87 6.69 2.90 -17.72
C GLU A 87 6.26 3.90 -16.64
N LEU A 88 7.20 4.38 -15.82
CA LEU A 88 6.92 5.28 -14.71
C LEU A 88 7.47 6.67 -14.95
N VAL A 89 6.68 7.67 -14.54
CA VAL A 89 7.12 9.06 -14.41
C VAL A 89 8.28 9.16 -13.41
N ASP A 90 8.09 8.60 -12.21
CA ASP A 90 9.14 8.49 -11.19
C ASP A 90 9.85 7.14 -11.31
N GLY A 91 10.64 6.99 -12.37
CA GLY A 91 11.41 5.78 -12.63
C GLY A 91 12.44 5.46 -11.54
N GLN A 92 13.01 6.50 -10.90
CA GLN A 92 13.97 6.32 -9.80
C GLN A 92 13.32 5.63 -8.60
N ARG A 93 12.11 6.05 -8.21
CA ARG A 93 11.35 5.38 -7.16
C ARG A 93 10.96 3.96 -7.54
N GLY A 94 10.61 3.71 -8.81
CA GLY A 94 10.43 2.35 -9.33
C GLY A 94 11.66 1.45 -9.16
N ILE A 95 12.84 1.96 -9.51
CA ILE A 95 14.11 1.24 -9.36
C ILE A 95 14.42 1.01 -7.87
N ALA A 96 14.20 2.02 -7.01
CA ALA A 96 14.38 1.89 -5.58
C ALA A 96 13.44 0.83 -4.98
N PHE A 97 12.17 0.81 -5.40
CA PHE A 97 11.20 -0.20 -4.98
C PHE A 97 11.59 -1.60 -5.46
N LYS A 98 12.06 -1.74 -6.70
CA LYS A 98 12.61 -3.01 -7.19
C LYS A 98 13.75 -3.50 -6.31
N ASN A 99 14.72 -2.64 -6.02
CA ASN A 99 15.87 -3.02 -5.20
C ASN A 99 15.43 -3.38 -3.77
N PHE A 100 14.49 -2.64 -3.20
CA PHE A 100 13.90 -2.95 -1.90
C PHE A 100 13.26 -4.34 -1.91
N LEU A 101 12.40 -4.61 -2.89
CA LEU A 101 11.67 -5.87 -3.02
C LEU A 101 12.61 -7.06 -3.28
N GLY A 102 13.60 -6.89 -4.16
CA GLY A 102 14.60 -7.90 -4.49
C GLY A 102 15.52 -8.29 -3.33
N ASN A 103 15.76 -7.37 -2.39
CA ASN A 103 16.53 -7.66 -1.17
C ASN A 103 15.64 -8.04 0.02
N HIS A 104 14.31 -8.00 -0.12
CA HIS A 104 13.42 -8.20 1.03
C HIS A 104 13.30 -9.68 1.42
N PRO A 105 13.63 -10.07 2.66
CA PRO A 105 13.66 -11.48 3.07
C PRO A 105 12.28 -12.15 2.99
N ASN A 106 11.20 -11.39 3.17
CA ASN A 106 9.83 -11.92 3.22
C ASN A 106 9.00 -11.65 1.97
N TYR A 107 9.40 -10.69 1.12
CA TYR A 107 8.56 -10.19 0.03
C TYR A 107 9.21 -10.29 -1.34
N ASN A 108 10.47 -10.71 -1.45
CA ASN A 108 11.06 -11.00 -2.76
C ASN A 108 10.22 -12.08 -3.46
N VAL A 109 9.44 -11.68 -4.46
CA VAL A 109 8.52 -12.55 -5.21
C VAL A 109 9.25 -13.40 -6.23
N ALA A 110 10.38 -12.92 -6.76
CA ALA A 110 11.21 -13.67 -7.70
C ALA A 110 11.92 -14.86 -7.02
N SER A 111 12.43 -14.68 -5.79
CA SER A 111 13.12 -15.76 -5.05
C SER A 111 12.17 -16.71 -4.32
N ARG A 112 10.90 -16.33 -4.15
CA ARG A 112 9.88 -17.13 -3.45
C ARG A 112 8.85 -17.72 -4.39
N LEU A 113 9.27 -18.02 -5.62
CA LEU A 113 8.44 -18.67 -6.61
C LEU A 113 8.13 -20.10 -6.15
N ASP A 114 6.88 -20.35 -5.80
CA ASP A 114 6.38 -21.68 -5.46
C ASP A 114 5.72 -22.27 -6.71
N LEU A 115 6.37 -23.29 -7.31
CA LEU A 115 5.91 -23.93 -8.54
C LEU A 115 4.82 -24.98 -8.28
N GLU A 116 4.64 -25.42 -7.04
CA GLU A 116 3.64 -26.42 -6.67
C GLU A 116 2.24 -25.81 -6.52
N ILE A 117 2.15 -24.50 -6.34
CA ILE A 117 0.90 -23.75 -6.27
C ILE A 117 0.42 -23.39 -7.68
N ASP A 118 -0.90 -23.52 -7.90
CA ASP A 118 -1.54 -23.12 -9.16
C ASP A 118 -1.27 -21.64 -9.51
N LEU A 119 -1.28 -21.33 -10.81
CA LEU A 119 -0.91 -20.01 -11.33
C LEU A 119 -1.75 -18.87 -10.73
N VAL A 120 -3.04 -19.10 -10.50
CA VAL A 120 -3.96 -18.07 -10.00
C VAL A 120 -3.64 -17.72 -8.56
N LYS A 121 -3.53 -18.74 -7.70
CA LYS A 121 -3.19 -18.56 -6.28
C LYS A 121 -1.76 -18.02 -6.11
N ARG A 122 -0.82 -18.49 -6.93
CA ARG A 122 0.55 -17.98 -6.97
C ARG A 122 0.60 -16.49 -7.30
N SER A 123 -0.14 -16.08 -8.33
CA SER A 123 -0.24 -14.67 -8.73
C SER A 123 -0.88 -13.84 -7.62
N LYS A 124 -2.01 -14.27 -7.06
CA LYS A 124 -2.67 -13.60 -5.91
C LYS A 124 -1.71 -13.43 -4.73
N ASN A 125 -0.96 -14.47 -4.38
CA ASN A 125 0.02 -14.42 -3.28
C ASN A 125 1.16 -13.44 -3.57
N ALA A 126 1.69 -13.43 -4.80
CA ALA A 126 2.71 -12.49 -5.21
C ALA A 126 2.20 -11.03 -5.13
N TRP A 127 1.00 -10.77 -5.65
CA TRP A 127 0.33 -9.47 -5.55
C TRP A 127 0.14 -8.99 -4.12
N GLN A 128 -0.29 -9.87 -3.21
CA GLN A 128 -0.39 -9.52 -1.80
C GLN A 128 0.97 -9.18 -1.20
N ARG A 129 2.04 -9.91 -1.56
CA ARG A 129 3.40 -9.66 -1.04
C ARG A 129 3.96 -8.34 -1.55
N THR A 130 3.88 -8.09 -2.86
CA THR A 130 4.37 -6.85 -3.46
C THR A 130 3.62 -5.65 -2.91
N SER A 131 2.29 -5.73 -2.74
CA SER A 131 1.53 -4.59 -2.21
C SER A 131 1.85 -4.26 -0.76
N LYS A 132 1.99 -5.28 0.11
CA LYS A 132 2.46 -5.11 1.51
C LYS A 132 3.90 -4.60 1.56
N SER A 133 4.76 -5.06 0.66
CA SER A 133 6.13 -4.55 0.54
C SER A 133 6.15 -3.09 0.11
N GLY A 134 5.17 -2.66 -0.70
CA GLY A 134 4.96 -1.27 -1.08
C GLY A 134 4.66 -0.40 0.14
N LEU A 135 3.75 -0.84 1.02
CA LEU A 135 3.45 -0.11 2.27
C LEU A 135 4.72 0.09 3.10
N GLU A 136 5.49 -0.98 3.28
CA GLU A 136 6.75 -0.91 4.02
C GLU A 136 7.76 0.04 3.35
N PHE A 137 7.89 -0.03 2.03
CA PHE A 137 8.79 0.81 1.26
C PHE A 137 8.43 2.30 1.36
N HIS A 138 7.16 2.65 1.16
CA HIS A 138 6.69 4.04 1.22
C HIS A 138 6.87 4.63 2.62
N VAL A 139 6.51 3.87 3.66
CA VAL A 139 6.71 4.30 5.04
C VAL A 139 8.20 4.49 5.36
N LYS A 140 9.07 3.54 4.97
CA LYS A 140 10.52 3.64 5.23
C LYS A 140 11.20 4.76 4.44
N SER A 141 10.68 5.09 3.26
CA SER A 141 11.11 6.24 2.47
C SER A 141 10.47 7.56 2.90
N LYS A 142 9.71 7.56 4.01
CA LYS A 142 9.04 8.73 4.60
C LYS A 142 7.96 9.34 3.70
N GLY A 143 7.43 8.58 2.75
CA GLY A 143 6.30 8.99 1.92
C GLY A 143 4.97 8.84 2.67
N THR A 144 3.99 9.68 2.36
CA THR A 144 2.64 9.60 2.95
C THR A 144 1.77 8.63 2.16
N VAL A 145 1.13 7.72 2.89
CA VAL A 145 0.20 6.71 2.37
C VAL A 145 -1.22 7.15 2.71
N HIS A 146 -2.03 7.41 1.69
CA HIS A 146 -3.46 7.64 1.82
C HIS A 146 -4.20 6.33 1.59
N PHE A 147 -4.78 5.77 2.65
CA PHE A 147 -5.46 4.48 2.62
C PHE A 147 -6.97 4.67 2.67
N ILE A 148 -7.66 4.42 1.55
CA ILE A 148 -9.11 4.51 1.46
C ILE A 148 -9.73 3.22 1.99
N ILE A 149 -10.50 3.36 3.08
CA ILE A 149 -11.21 2.26 3.75
C ILE A 149 -12.73 2.33 3.57
N THR A 150 -13.23 3.21 2.71
CA THR A 150 -14.65 3.29 2.37
C THR A 150 -15.18 1.92 1.93
N ASN A 151 -16.34 1.52 2.48
CA ASN A 151 -17.01 0.23 2.24
C ASN A 151 -16.22 -1.02 2.70
N LEU A 152 -15.12 -0.85 3.44
CA LEU A 152 -14.35 -1.96 3.96
C LEU A 152 -15.01 -2.50 5.24
N GLN A 153 -15.32 -3.79 5.24
CA GLN A 153 -15.98 -4.48 6.36
C GLN A 153 -14.91 -5.13 7.25
N ILE A 154 -14.69 -4.57 8.45
CA ILE A 154 -13.61 -5.01 9.34
C ILE A 154 -13.78 -6.49 9.74
N ASP A 155 -15.00 -6.96 9.99
CA ASP A 155 -15.28 -8.36 10.31
C ASP A 155 -14.83 -9.33 9.21
N ALA A 156 -15.10 -8.98 7.95
CA ALA A 156 -14.63 -9.75 6.80
C ALA A 156 -13.09 -9.71 6.72
N VAL A 157 -12.47 -8.56 6.95
CA VAL A 157 -11.01 -8.41 6.97
C VAL A 157 -10.36 -9.26 8.05
N VAL A 158 -10.93 -9.31 9.25
CA VAL A 158 -10.36 -10.09 10.36
C VAL A 158 -10.53 -11.59 10.12
N SER A 159 -11.74 -12.02 9.74
CA SER A 159 -12.07 -13.43 9.49
C SER A 159 -11.35 -14.01 8.26
N LYS A 160 -10.89 -13.16 7.32
CA LYS A 160 -10.27 -13.55 6.04
C LYS A 160 -11.23 -14.30 5.12
N VAL A 161 -12.53 -14.09 5.23
CA VAL A 161 -13.56 -14.74 4.41
C VAL A 161 -14.16 -13.75 3.41
N GLY A 162 -14.45 -14.21 2.18
CA GLY A 162 -15.05 -13.39 1.11
C GLY A 162 -14.19 -12.16 0.78
N TYR A 163 -14.74 -10.96 0.99
CA TYR A 163 -14.00 -9.70 0.85
C TYR A 163 -12.73 -9.62 1.72
N GLY A 164 -12.66 -10.41 2.79
CA GLY A 164 -11.48 -10.60 3.63
C GLY A 164 -10.26 -11.15 2.90
N GLU A 165 -10.43 -11.82 1.78
CA GLU A 165 -9.32 -12.37 1.01
C GLU A 165 -8.68 -11.37 0.02
N SER A 166 -9.26 -10.18 -0.11
CA SER A 166 -8.75 -9.16 -1.03
C SER A 166 -7.34 -8.69 -0.65
N ILE A 167 -6.65 -8.09 -1.62
CA ILE A 167 -5.33 -7.49 -1.41
C ILE A 167 -5.43 -6.37 -0.36
N THR A 168 -6.43 -5.50 -0.47
CA THR A 168 -6.69 -4.42 0.50
C THR A 168 -6.94 -4.94 1.91
N SER A 169 -7.66 -6.06 2.07
CA SER A 169 -7.84 -6.69 3.38
C SER A 169 -6.51 -7.23 3.94
N ALA A 170 -5.64 -7.77 3.09
CA ALA A 170 -4.31 -8.24 3.50
C ALA A 170 -3.36 -7.10 3.89
N GLU A 171 -3.48 -5.95 3.23
CA GLU A 171 -2.79 -4.69 3.54
C GLU A 171 -3.28 -4.11 4.88
N LEU A 172 -4.59 -4.03 5.12
CA LEU A 172 -5.11 -3.52 6.39
C LEU A 172 -4.72 -4.40 7.58
N ARG A 173 -4.74 -5.73 7.40
CA ARG A 173 -4.17 -6.66 8.39
C ARG A 173 -2.67 -6.44 8.60
N TRP A 174 -1.93 -6.04 7.55
CA TRP A 174 -0.52 -5.69 7.69
C TRP A 174 -0.36 -4.42 8.54
N LEU A 175 -1.15 -3.39 8.29
CA LEU A 175 -1.14 -2.16 9.08
C LEU A 175 -1.50 -2.44 10.55
N TYR A 176 -2.51 -3.27 10.82
CA TYR A 176 -2.85 -3.69 12.19
C TYR A 176 -1.69 -4.37 12.93
N ARG A 177 -0.90 -5.21 12.24
CA ARG A 177 0.30 -5.84 12.84
C ARG A 177 1.40 -4.84 13.17
N HIS A 178 1.42 -3.68 12.48
CA HIS A 178 2.40 -2.60 12.65
C HIS A 178 1.79 -1.37 13.34
N LYS A 179 0.63 -1.51 14.00
CA LYS A 179 -0.11 -0.38 14.58
C LYS A 179 0.62 0.41 15.67
N ASN A 180 1.71 -0.15 16.20
CA ASN A 180 2.55 0.47 17.22
C ASN A 180 3.86 1.04 16.66
N VAL A 181 4.15 0.83 15.36
CA VAL A 181 5.35 1.32 14.69
C VAL A 181 5.20 2.82 14.43
N GLN A 182 6.09 3.64 14.99
CA GLN A 182 5.97 5.10 14.92
C GLN A 182 6.01 5.63 13.49
N ASP A 183 6.88 5.07 12.64
CA ASP A 183 6.92 5.43 11.23
C ASP A 183 5.58 5.14 10.53
N VAL A 184 4.94 4.00 10.82
CA VAL A 184 3.65 3.67 10.20
C VAL A 184 2.57 4.63 10.67
N ILE A 185 2.52 4.95 11.96
CA ILE A 185 1.54 5.91 12.50
C ILE A 185 1.74 7.31 11.89
N GLY A 186 2.99 7.76 11.73
CA GLY A 186 3.31 9.08 11.21
C GLY A 186 3.08 9.25 9.70
N HIS A 187 3.11 8.15 8.94
CA HIS A 187 3.06 8.19 7.47
C HIS A 187 1.79 7.61 6.85
N VAL A 188 0.93 6.91 7.60
CA VAL A 188 -0.30 6.32 7.06
C VAL A 188 -1.52 7.08 7.55
N LYS A 189 -2.33 7.57 6.61
CA LYS A 189 -3.59 8.26 6.84
C LYS A 189 -4.75 7.45 6.29
N PHE A 190 -5.83 7.33 7.07
CA PHE A 190 -7.03 6.59 6.63
C PHE A 190 -8.14 7.52 6.19
N TYR A 191 -8.90 7.11 5.18
CA TYR A 191 -10.00 7.91 4.65
C TYR A 191 -11.28 7.08 4.49
N VAL A 192 -12.38 7.64 4.96
CA VAL A 192 -13.75 7.22 4.60
C VAL A 192 -14.37 8.36 3.81
N ALA A 193 -14.62 8.12 2.53
CA ALA A 193 -14.87 9.18 1.55
C ALA A 193 -13.73 10.24 1.60
N ASP A 194 -14.06 11.53 1.66
CA ASP A 194 -13.11 12.63 1.79
C ASP A 194 -12.61 12.89 3.22
N LYS A 195 -13.15 12.19 4.22
CA LYS A 195 -12.83 12.47 5.61
C LYS A 195 -11.69 11.58 6.09
N GLU A 196 -10.65 12.23 6.60
CA GLU A 196 -9.59 11.55 7.33
C GLU A 196 -10.16 10.97 8.63
N VAL A 197 -9.83 9.72 8.92
CA VAL A 197 -10.20 9.01 10.16
C VAL A 197 -8.93 8.78 10.97
N LEU A 198 -9.02 8.95 12.29
CA LEU A 198 -7.86 8.75 13.15
C LEU A 198 -7.36 7.31 13.05
N TYR A 199 -6.03 7.18 12.95
CA TYR A 199 -5.34 5.90 12.89
C TYR A 199 -5.80 4.93 13.99
N ARG A 200 -5.92 5.44 15.22
CA ARG A 200 -6.36 4.65 16.38
C ARG A 200 -7.80 4.14 16.24
N ASP A 201 -8.70 4.93 15.65
CA ASP A 201 -10.12 4.61 15.57
C ASP A 201 -10.37 3.43 14.62
N VAL A 202 -9.56 3.31 13.56
CA VAL A 202 -9.59 2.16 12.63
C VAL A 202 -9.26 0.84 13.33
N PHE A 203 -8.36 0.88 14.31
CA PHE A 203 -7.88 -0.31 15.03
C PHE A 203 -8.53 -0.53 16.41
N ASN A 204 -9.33 0.42 16.89
CA ASN A 204 -10.17 0.28 18.08
C ASN A 204 -11.47 -0.49 17.82
N ASN A 205 -11.74 -0.91 16.57
CA ASN A 205 -12.89 -1.75 16.27
C ASN A 205 -12.76 -3.13 16.99
N PRO A 206 -13.76 -3.55 17.80
CA PRO A 206 -13.70 -4.80 18.57
C PRO A 206 -13.47 -6.06 17.73
N ALA A 207 -13.84 -6.06 16.45
CA ALA A 207 -13.59 -7.20 15.56
C ALA A 207 -12.10 -7.59 15.52
N TRP A 208 -11.18 -6.61 15.68
CA TRP A 208 -9.73 -6.87 15.71
C TRP A 208 -9.27 -7.75 16.88
N GLU A 209 -10.06 -7.87 17.95
CA GLU A 209 -9.76 -8.76 19.08
C GLU A 209 -9.80 -10.23 18.67
N THR A 210 -10.61 -10.56 17.66
CA THR A 210 -10.70 -11.92 17.09
C THR A 210 -9.59 -12.20 16.07
N TYR A 211 -8.78 -11.20 15.70
CA TYR A 211 -7.72 -11.36 14.71
C TYR A 211 -6.45 -11.96 15.30
N THR A 212 -6.27 -13.27 15.11
CA THR A 212 -5.02 -13.94 15.47
C THR A 212 -3.93 -13.69 14.43
N SER A 213 -2.92 -12.90 14.80
CA SER A 213 -1.74 -12.67 14.00
C SER A 213 -0.54 -13.46 14.54
N SER A 214 0.27 -14.02 13.63
CA SER A 214 1.50 -14.73 14.03
C SER A 214 2.64 -13.79 14.40
N LYS A 215 2.55 -12.49 14.05
CA LYS A 215 3.57 -11.47 14.31
C LYS A 215 2.92 -10.12 14.59
N THR A 216 3.37 -9.44 15.64
CA THR A 216 3.13 -8.00 15.86
C THR A 216 4.47 -7.28 15.98
N TYR A 217 4.47 -5.98 15.69
CA TYR A 217 5.68 -5.17 15.66
C TYR A 217 5.59 -4.03 16.68
N GLY A 218 6.70 -3.79 17.39
CA GLY A 218 6.89 -2.69 18.32
C GLY A 218 7.26 -1.39 17.60
N SER A 219 7.50 -0.34 18.37
CA SER A 219 7.81 1.01 17.84
C SER A 219 9.03 1.05 16.93
N ASP A 220 9.99 0.15 17.12
CA ASP A 220 11.30 0.07 16.46
C ASP A 220 11.36 -0.95 15.31
N TRP A 221 10.20 -1.35 14.75
CA TRP A 221 10.07 -2.39 13.73
C TRP A 221 10.49 -3.80 14.17
N LYS A 222 10.82 -4.03 15.45
CA LYS A 222 11.10 -5.38 15.94
C LYS A 222 9.81 -6.13 16.23
N VAL A 223 9.87 -7.45 16.02
CA VAL A 223 8.75 -8.33 16.35
C VAL A 223 8.60 -8.40 17.87
N THR A 224 7.45 -7.96 18.40
CA THR A 224 7.14 -7.97 19.84
C THR A 224 6.40 -9.23 20.27
N THR A 225 5.71 -9.89 19.34
CA THR A 225 5.01 -11.15 19.61
C THR A 225 5.18 -12.07 18.41
N ILE A 226 5.67 -13.28 18.63
CA ILE A 226 5.55 -14.39 17.69
C ILE A 226 4.49 -15.30 18.28
N SER A 227 3.28 -15.28 17.74
CA SER A 227 2.27 -16.26 18.13
C SER A 227 2.59 -17.59 17.44
N LYS A 228 3.53 -18.32 18.04
CA LYS A 228 3.70 -19.76 17.88
C LYS A 228 3.67 -20.33 19.29
N MET A 229 2.58 -21.02 19.66
CA MET A 229 2.51 -21.89 20.84
C MET A 229 2.68 -21.22 22.22
N ILE A 230 1.73 -20.39 22.66
CA ILE A 230 1.43 -20.28 24.11
C ILE A 230 0.42 -21.37 24.55
N ASP A 231 -0.17 -22.11 23.61
CA ASP A 231 -1.07 -23.24 23.90
C ASP A 231 -0.37 -24.58 24.21
N LEU A 232 0.97 -24.68 24.09
CA LEU A 232 1.70 -25.90 24.50
C LEU A 232 2.36 -25.83 25.88
N VAL A 233 2.39 -24.64 26.51
CA VAL A 233 2.95 -24.47 27.85
C VAL A 233 1.85 -24.50 28.94
N LYS A 234 0.58 -24.29 28.57
CA LYS A 234 -0.54 -24.38 29.53
C LYS A 234 -1.26 -25.74 29.57
N ASN A 235 -1.19 -26.56 28.52
CA ASN A 235 -1.83 -27.90 28.50
C ASN A 235 -0.87 -29.09 28.71
N ARG A 236 0.34 -28.85 29.24
CA ARG A 236 1.25 -29.90 29.76
C ARG A 236 1.59 -29.73 31.25
N ARG A 237 0.83 -28.91 31.96
CA ARG A 237 0.84 -28.80 33.42
C ARG A 237 -0.59 -28.74 33.93
N CYS A 238 -1.29 -29.86 33.77
CA CYS A 238 -2.36 -30.38 34.63
C CYS A 238 -2.46 -31.87 34.32
#